data_AF-A0A8E2AL10-F1
#
_entry.id   AF-A0A8E2AL10-F1
#
_cell.length_a   1.000
_cell.length_b   1.000
_cell.length_c   1.000
_cell.angle_alpha   90.00
_cell.angle_beta   90.00
_cell.angle_gamma   90.00
#
_symmetry.space_group_name_H-M   'P 1'
#
loop_
_entity.id
_entity.type
_entity.pdbx_description
1 polymer ?
#
loop_
_entity_poly.entity_id
_entity_poly.type
_entity_poly.pdbx_seq_one_letter_code
_entity_poly.pdbx_strand_id
1 'polypeptide(L)'
;RAFVIAARQLQYRFKEPLRMYLGGMRGTGKSRVLLALTYFLDQRDKRCRFLVLAPTGSAACLIDGSTYHSALSFGRKKDTRAIPGMSVLEKIRDRHDKVDLIFIDEVSMIFYADLYRISSHL
;
A
#
# COMPACT_ATOMS: atom_id res chain seq x y z
N ARG A 1 0.82 -17.34 10.07
CA ARG A 1 2.18 -17.29 9.50
C ARG A 1 2.47 -16.01 8.72
N ALA A 2 1.60 -15.55 7.81
CA ALA A 2 1.80 -14.33 7.01
C ALA A 2 2.21 -13.08 7.83
N PHE A 3 1.51 -12.80 8.94
CA PHE A 3 1.86 -11.71 9.86
C PHE A 3 3.32 -11.76 10.32
N VAL A 4 3.81 -12.92 10.77
CA VAL A 4 5.17 -13.07 11.29
C VAL A 4 6.21 -12.77 10.21
N ILE A 5 5.98 -13.19 8.97
CA ILE A 5 6.89 -12.94 7.85
C ILE A 5 6.97 -11.43 7.57
N ALA A 6 5.82 -10.77 7.40
CA ALA A 6 5.77 -9.34 7.12
C ALA A 6 6.27 -8.48 8.31
N ALA A 7 5.96 -8.86 9.55
CA ALA A 7 6.44 -8.17 10.74
C ALA A 7 7.97 -8.25 10.89
N ARG A 8 8.58 -9.40 10.55
CA ARG A 8 10.04 -9.53 10.53
C ARG A 8 10.68 -8.62 9.48
N GLN A 9 10.09 -8.53 8.27
CA GLN A 9 10.56 -7.59 7.25
C GLN A 9 10.53 -6.15 7.77
N LEU A 10 9.41 -5.73 8.37
CA LEU A 10 9.25 -4.39 8.94
C LEU A 10 10.21 -4.10 10.09
N GLN A 11 10.54 -5.10 10.91
CA GLN A 11 11.42 -4.94 12.06
C GLN A 11 12.90 -4.88 11.67
N TYR A 12 13.35 -5.82 10.82
CA TYR A 12 14.76 -5.97 10.48
C TYR A 12 15.18 -5.24 9.21
N ARG A 13 14.23 -4.79 8.39
CA ARG A 13 14.47 -4.05 7.14
C ARG A 13 15.52 -4.77 6.26
N PHE A 14 15.24 -6.03 5.95
CA PHE A 14 16.11 -6.82 5.08
C PHE A 14 16.31 -6.11 3.73
N LYS A 15 17.52 -6.25 3.16
CA LYS A 15 17.91 -5.65 1.88
C LYS A 15 17.05 -6.14 0.71
N GLU A 16 16.63 -7.41 0.77
CA GLU A 16 15.76 -7.99 -0.25
C GLU A 16 14.29 -7.63 0.04
N PRO A 17 13.54 -7.12 -0.95
CA PRO A 17 12.14 -6.76 -0.76
C PRO A 17 11.27 -8.00 -0.58
N LEU A 18 10.40 -7.99 0.43
CA LEU A 18 9.40 -9.03 0.61
C LEU A 18 8.31 -8.92 -0.47
N ARG A 19 8.25 -9.92 -1.35
CA ARG A 19 7.13 -10.10 -2.31
C ARG A 19 6.28 -11.27 -1.83
N MET A 20 5.08 -10.98 -1.33
CA MET A 20 4.19 -11.99 -0.75
C MET A 20 2.79 -11.89 -1.37
N TYR A 21 2.25 -13.03 -1.80
CA TYR A 21 0.86 -13.19 -2.21
C TYR A 21 0.06 -13.90 -1.11
N LEU A 22 -1.05 -13.29 -0.67
CA LEU A 22 -1.91 -13.83 0.38
C LEU A 22 -3.23 -14.40 -0.22
N GLY A 23 -3.14 -15.62 -0.73
CA GLY A 23 -4.27 -16.38 -1.29
C GLY A 23 -5.26 -16.92 -0.25
N GLY A 24 -6.36 -17.53 -0.70
CA GLY A 24 -7.42 -18.11 0.15
C GLY A 24 -8.84 -17.61 -0.15
N MET A 25 -9.84 -18.38 0.24
CA MET A 25 -11.25 -18.02 0.08
C MET A 25 -11.66 -16.87 1.03
N ARG A 26 -12.86 -16.32 0.81
CA ARG A 26 -13.46 -15.37 1.76
C ARG A 26 -13.52 -16.02 3.15
N GLY A 27 -13.17 -15.25 4.19
CA GLY A 27 -13.20 -15.73 5.57
C GLY A 27 -11.91 -16.43 6.05
N THR A 28 -10.87 -16.59 5.22
CA THR A 28 -9.59 -17.20 5.66
C THR A 28 -8.68 -16.27 6.48
N GLY A 29 -9.21 -15.12 6.94
CA GLY A 29 -8.50 -14.23 7.84
C GLY A 29 -7.46 -13.30 7.18
N LYS A 30 -7.50 -13.07 5.86
CA LYS A 30 -6.61 -12.10 5.19
C LYS A 30 -6.72 -10.70 5.80
N SER A 31 -7.95 -10.21 5.97
CA SER A 31 -8.21 -8.90 6.59
C SER A 31 -7.70 -8.86 8.02
N ARG A 32 -7.67 -9.99 8.73
CA ARG A 32 -7.07 -10.09 10.07
C ARG A 32 -5.55 -9.97 10.03
N VAL A 33 -4.86 -10.39 8.96
CA VAL A 33 -3.42 -10.12 8.76
C VAL A 33 -3.19 -8.62 8.58
N LEU A 34 -4.00 -7.96 7.76
CA LEU A 34 -3.95 -6.50 7.57
C LEU A 34 -4.13 -5.74 8.89
N LEU A 35 -5.16 -6.09 9.67
CA LEU A 35 -5.43 -5.49 10.97
C LEU A 35 -4.29 -5.75 11.97
N ALA A 36 -3.71 -6.96 11.98
CA ALA A 36 -2.59 -7.28 12.86
C ALA A 36 -1.33 -6.48 12.51
N LEU A 37 -1.02 -6.31 11.22
CA LEU A 37 0.11 -5.48 10.77
C LEU A 37 -0.12 -3.99 11.09
N THR A 38 -1.35 -3.54 10.91
CA THR A 38 -1.79 -2.20 11.31
C THR A 38 -1.52 -1.95 12.78
N TYR A 39 -2.06 -2.80 13.64
CA TYR A 39 -1.88 -2.73 15.09
C TYR A 39 -0.41 -2.82 15.48
N PHE A 40 0.37 -3.72 14.86
CA PHE A 40 1.79 -3.89 15.14
C PHE A 40 2.61 -2.62 14.88
N LEU A 41 2.29 -1.85 13.84
CA LEU A 41 2.98 -0.60 13.53
C LEU A 41 2.47 0.58 14.33
N ASP A 42 1.18 0.59 14.66
CA ASP A 42 0.55 1.59 15.52
C ASP A 42 1.17 1.59 16.92
N GLN A 43 1.32 0.40 17.52
CA GLN A 43 2.01 0.20 18.80
C GLN A 43 3.51 0.59 18.80
N ARG A 44 4.05 1.04 17.66
CA ARG A 44 5.45 1.45 17.50
C ARG A 44 5.59 2.86 16.92
N ASP A 45 4.50 3.62 16.83
CA ASP A 45 4.44 4.95 16.21
C ASP A 45 5.00 4.96 14.77
N LYS A 46 4.82 3.84 14.05
CA LYS A 46 5.33 3.62 12.69
C LYS A 46 4.21 3.41 11.67
N ARG A 47 2.98 3.82 11.98
CA ARG A 47 1.81 3.70 11.08
C ARG A 47 2.06 4.32 9.70
N CYS A 48 2.77 5.45 9.64
CA CYS A 48 3.14 6.14 8.40
C CYS A 48 3.99 5.28 7.44
N ARG A 49 4.59 4.19 7.91
CA ARG A 49 5.44 3.29 7.10
C ARG A 49 4.66 2.19 6.38
N PHE A 50 3.34 2.18 6.49
CA PHE A 50 2.49 1.16 5.92
C PHE A 50 1.39 1.76 5.05
N LEU A 51 1.43 1.40 3.77
CA LEU A 51 0.48 1.86 2.78
C LEU A 51 -0.51 0.74 2.45
N VAL A 52 -1.80 1.03 2.60
CA VAL A 52 -2.89 0.09 2.32
C VAL A 52 -3.65 0.56 1.10
N LEU A 53 -3.68 -0.29 0.07
CA LEU A 53 -4.21 0.03 -1.25
C LEU A 53 -5.30 -0.96 -1.67
N ALA A 54 -6.20 -0.50 -2.53
CA ALA A 54 -7.18 -1.36 -3.20
C ALA A 54 -7.46 -0.87 -4.65
N PRO A 55 -8.06 -1.71 -5.50
CA PRO A 55 -8.46 -1.33 -6.86
C PRO A 55 -9.64 -0.37 -6.91
N THR A 56 -10.65 -0.57 -6.06
CA THR A 56 -11.90 0.18 -6.07
C THR A 56 -12.04 1.06 -4.84
N GLY A 57 -12.80 2.16 -4.97
CA GLY A 57 -13.07 3.05 -3.84
C GLY A 57 -13.80 2.34 -2.69
N SER A 58 -14.72 1.43 -3.01
CA SER A 58 -15.43 0.62 -2.02
C SER A 58 -14.48 -0.31 -1.25
N ALA A 59 -13.58 -1.02 -1.94
CA ALA A 59 -12.60 -1.88 -1.27
C ALA A 59 -11.61 -1.06 -0.42
N ALA A 60 -11.15 0.09 -0.93
CA ALA A 60 -10.29 0.99 -0.18
C ALA A 60 -10.96 1.51 1.10
N CYS A 61 -12.25 1.86 1.03
CA CYS A 61 -13.02 2.31 2.19
C CYS A 61 -13.14 1.22 3.27
N LEU A 62 -13.37 -0.03 2.87
CA LEU A 62 -13.50 -1.16 3.80
C LEU A 62 -12.23 -1.47 4.60
N ILE A 63 -11.06 -1.10 4.06
CA ILE A 63 -9.75 -1.39 4.67
C ILE A 63 -9.07 -0.14 5.24
N ASP A 64 -9.79 0.98 5.32
CA ASP A 64 -9.26 2.29 5.74
C ASP A 64 -7.98 2.67 4.93
N GLY A 65 -8.06 2.44 3.62
CA GLY A 65 -6.97 2.61 2.67
C GLY A 65 -7.28 3.64 1.59
N SER A 66 -6.50 3.59 0.52
CA SER A 66 -6.69 4.43 -0.67
C SER A 66 -6.70 3.58 -1.94
N THR A 67 -7.22 4.09 -3.05
CA THR A 67 -7.07 3.38 -4.30
C THR A 67 -5.61 3.45 -4.76
N TYR A 68 -5.09 2.38 -5.40
CA TYR A 68 -3.72 2.44 -5.93
C TYR A 68 -3.57 3.57 -6.98
N HIS A 69 -4.64 3.89 -7.70
CA HIS A 69 -4.69 5.03 -8.62
C HIS A 69 -4.41 6.37 -7.93
N SER A 70 -5.10 6.66 -6.83
CA SER A 70 -4.93 7.94 -6.13
C SER A 70 -3.62 8.00 -5.35
N ALA A 71 -3.23 6.90 -4.72
CA ALA A 71 -2.02 6.83 -3.89
C ALA A 71 -0.74 6.92 -4.73
N LEU A 72 -0.71 6.28 -5.89
CA LEU A 72 0.48 6.22 -6.76
C LEU A 72 0.43 7.26 -7.90
N SER A 73 -0.58 8.15 -7.91
CA SER A 73 -0.80 9.17 -8.95
C SER A 73 -0.97 8.61 -10.37
N PHE A 74 -1.46 7.39 -10.53
CA PHE A 74 -1.81 6.88 -11.86
C PHE A 74 -3.07 7.60 -12.37
N GLY A 75 -2.89 8.49 -13.36
CA GLY A 75 -4.01 9.06 -14.10
C GLY A 75 -4.15 10.58 -14.09
N ARG A 76 -3.23 11.35 -13.49
CA ARG A 76 -3.17 12.80 -13.77
C ARG A 76 -2.10 13.06 -14.82
N LYS A 77 -2.50 13.12 -16.10
CA LYS A 77 -1.89 14.10 -17.01
C LYS A 77 -1.85 15.42 -16.25
N LYS A 78 -0.74 16.16 -16.38
CA LYS A 78 -0.56 17.53 -15.88
C LYS A 78 -1.79 18.39 -16.20
N ASP A 79 -2.84 18.34 -15.38
CA ASP A 79 -3.87 19.35 -15.38
C ASP A 79 -3.32 20.49 -14.54
N THR A 80 -2.89 21.52 -15.26
CA THR A 80 -2.24 22.75 -14.84
C THR A 80 -3.16 23.65 -13.99
N ARG A 81 -3.88 23.08 -13.01
CA ARG A 81 -4.73 23.79 -12.05
C ARG A 81 -4.46 23.36 -10.61
N ALA A 82 -3.22 22.99 -10.30
CA ALA A 82 -2.79 22.82 -8.92
C ALA A 82 -2.49 24.20 -8.31
N ILE A 83 -3.20 24.51 -7.23
CA ILE A 83 -2.98 25.59 -6.27
C ILE A 83 -1.48 25.66 -5.93
N PRO A 84 -0.85 26.86 -5.89
CA PRO A 84 0.58 26.97 -5.59
C PRO A 84 0.83 26.68 -4.10
N GLY A 85 1.52 25.57 -3.83
CA GLY A 85 1.91 25.18 -2.47
C GLY A 85 2.19 23.68 -2.36
N MET A 86 3.45 23.29 -2.59
CA MET A 86 3.99 21.91 -2.64
C MET A 86 3.37 21.04 -3.73
N SER A 87 4.20 20.55 -4.65
CA SER A 87 3.72 19.63 -5.67
C SER A 87 3.19 18.35 -4.99
N VAL A 88 2.04 17.86 -5.43
CA VAL A 88 1.45 16.59 -4.96
C VAL A 88 2.49 15.44 -5.04
N LEU A 89 3.41 15.54 -5.99
CA LEU A 89 4.55 14.64 -6.17
C LEU A 89 5.60 14.74 -5.06
N GLU A 90 5.85 15.89 -4.44
CA GLU A 90 6.74 16.03 -3.28
C GLU A 90 6.12 15.42 -2.03
N LYS A 91 4.80 15.59 -1.81
CA LYS A 91 4.07 14.91 -0.72
C LYS A 91 4.04 13.40 -0.91
N ILE A 92 3.93 12.93 -2.14
CA ILE A 92 3.96 11.50 -2.47
C ILE A 92 5.39 10.97 -2.33
N ARG A 93 6.42 11.65 -2.84
CA ARG A 93 7.82 11.25 -2.67
C ARG A 93 8.27 11.23 -1.21
N ASP A 94 7.92 12.25 -0.43
CA ASP A 94 8.23 12.27 1.02
C ASP A 94 7.45 11.19 1.81
N ARG A 95 6.27 10.79 1.30
CA ARG A 95 5.51 9.65 1.84
C ARG A 95 6.13 8.31 1.42
N HIS A 96 6.58 8.18 0.17
CA HIS A 96 7.21 6.97 -0.37
C HIS A 96 8.56 6.68 0.27
N ASP A 97 9.38 7.72 0.55
CA ASP A 97 10.69 7.57 1.20
C ASP A 97 10.61 7.01 2.63
N LYS A 98 9.40 7.01 3.22
CA LYS A 98 9.12 6.53 4.58
C LYS A 98 8.29 5.23 4.62
N VAL A 99 7.84 4.71 3.47
CA VAL A 99 7.00 3.48 3.41
C VAL A 99 7.89 2.23 3.34
N ASP A 100 7.78 1.38 4.36
CA ASP A 100 8.52 0.11 4.45
C ASP A 100 7.69 -1.09 3.94
N LEU A 101 6.35 -0.95 3.84
CA LEU A 101 5.46 -2.03 3.39
C LEU A 101 4.23 -1.48 2.66
N ILE A 102 3.87 -2.13 1.56
CA ILE A 102 2.65 -1.89 0.79
C ILE A 102 1.78 -3.14 0.83
N PHE A 103 0.52 -2.99 1.24
CA PHE A 103 -0.48 -4.04 1.19
C PHE A 103 -1.55 -3.66 0.17
N ILE A 104 -1.79 -4.54 -0.80
CA ILE A 104 -2.82 -4.33 -1.82
C ILE A 104 -3.89 -5.39 -1.60
N ASP A 105 -5.12 -4.95 -1.31
CA ASP A 105 -6.28 -5.85 -1.20
C ASP A 105 -6.97 -6.01 -2.55
N GLU A 106 -7.75 -7.09 -2.70
CA GLU A 106 -8.49 -7.43 -3.93
C GLU A 106 -7.60 -7.41 -5.20
N VAL A 107 -6.36 -7.91 -5.09
CA VAL A 107 -5.39 -7.97 -6.19
C VAL A 107 -5.91 -8.70 -7.44
N SER A 108 -6.91 -9.58 -7.28
CA SER A 108 -7.61 -10.24 -8.38
C SER A 108 -8.33 -9.27 -9.33
N MET A 109 -8.64 -8.05 -8.88
CA MET A 109 -9.29 -7.03 -9.70
C MET A 109 -8.29 -6.06 -10.36
N ILE A 110 -6.98 -6.32 -10.26
CA ILE A 110 -5.95 -5.45 -10.85
C ILE A 110 -5.55 -5.99 -12.23
N PHE A 111 -5.62 -5.13 -13.25
CA PHE A 111 -5.17 -5.48 -14.59
C PHE A 111 -3.64 -5.59 -14.65
N TYR A 112 -3.13 -6.45 -15.53
CA TYR A 112 -1.69 -6.65 -15.73
C TYR A 112 -0.95 -5.33 -16.01
N ALA A 113 -1.53 -4.45 -16.83
CA ALA A 113 -0.93 -3.16 -17.16
C ALA A 113 -0.74 -2.27 -15.91
N ASP A 114 -1.69 -2.31 -14.98
CA ASP A 114 -1.62 -1.53 -13.75
C ASP A 114 -0.65 -2.18 -12.75
N LEU A 115 -0.62 -3.52 -12.66
CA LEU A 115 0.37 -4.24 -11.86
C LEU A 115 1.80 -3.93 -12.31
N TYR A 116 2.05 -3.90 -13.63
CA TYR A 116 3.34 -3.53 -14.20
C TYR A 116 3.72 -2.09 -13.84
N ARG A 117 2.78 -1.15 -13.97
CA ARG A 117 3.00 0.26 -13.59
C ARG A 117 3.29 0.43 -12.10
N ILE A 118 2.58 -0.30 -11.24
CA ILE A 118 2.87 -0.35 -9.79
C ILE A 118 4.30 -0.81 -9.58
N SER A 119 4.70 -1.93 -10.19
CA SER A 119 6.04 -2.48 -10.04
C SER A 119 7.14 -1.59 -10.61
N SER A 120 6.86 -0.74 -11.60
CA SER A 120 7.88 0.14 -12.19
C SER A 120 8.07 1.45 -11.42
N HIS A 121 7.14 1.80 -10.53
CA HIS A 121 7.17 3.02 -9.71
C HIS A 121 7.66 2.78 -8.28
N LEU A 122 7.80 1.51 -7.89
CA LEU A 122 8.29 1.05 -6.59
C LEU A 122 9.71 0.51 -6.72
#